data_AF-A0A179D1D5-F1
#
_entry.id   AF-A0A179D1D5-F1
#
_cell.length_a   1.000
_cell.length_b   1.000
_cell.length_c   1.000
_cell.angle_alpha   90.00
_cell.angle_beta   90.00
_cell.angle_gamma   90.00
#
_symmetry.space_group_name_H-M   'P 1'
#
loop_
_entity.id
_entity.type
_entity.pdbx_description
1 polymer ?
#
loop_
_entity_poly.entity_id
_entity_poly.type
_entity_poly.pdbx_seq_one_letter_code
_entity_poly.pdbx_strand_id
1 'polypeptide(L)' 'MYTTNIIESVNSKFRKATAGRRVFPTEESLLKCLYMAAMELERKWRRPIKDWPSIYAQLSILFEDRL' A
#
# COMPACT_ATOMS: atom_id res chain seq x y z
N MET A 1 11.22 -8.62 12.07
CA MET A 1 10.73 -7.26 12.38
C MET A 1 9.40 -7.08 11.66
N TYR A 2 8.26 -7.08 12.36
CA TYR A 2 6.94 -6.88 11.73
C TYR A 2 6.71 -5.36 11.59
N THR A 3 6.72 -4.85 10.36
CA THR A 3 6.55 -3.41 10.11
C THR A 3 5.06 -3.07 9.98
N THR A 4 4.41 -2.73 11.09
CA THR A 4 3.02 -2.20 11.07
C THR A 4 2.89 -0.90 10.25
N ASN A 5 4.01 -0.20 10.05
CA ASN A 5 4.11 1.08 9.36
C ASN A 5 3.58 1.03 7.91
N ILE A 6 3.77 -0.07 7.16
CA ILE A 6 3.37 -0.12 5.74
C ILE A 6 1.84 0.00 5.62
N ILE A 7 1.10 -0.86 6.32
CA ILE A 7 -0.38 -0.84 6.30
C ILE A 7 -0.92 0.43 6.97
N GLU A 8 -0.32 0.86 8.07
CA GLU A 8 -0.76 2.07 8.77
C GLU A 8 -0.54 3.34 7.94
N SER A 9 0.53 3.41 7.15
CA SER A 9 0.80 4.53 6.24
C SER A 9 -0.30 4.69 5.17
N VAL A 10 -0.80 3.56 4.63
CA VAL A 10 -1.91 3.52 3.68
C VAL A 10 -3.19 3.99 4.36
N ASN A 11 -3.53 3.40 5.50
CA ASN A 11 -4.73 3.75 6.27
C ASN A 11 -4.74 5.23 6.67
N SER A 12 -3.58 5.78 7.07
CA SER A 12 -3.43 7.20 7.40
C SER A 12 -3.72 8.09 6.19
N LYS A 13 -3.21 7.71 5.00
CA LYS A 13 -3.46 8.47 3.76
C LYS A 13 -4.94 8.44 3.35
N PHE A 14 -5.60 7.29 3.45
CA PHE A 14 -7.03 7.19 3.15
C PHE A 14 -7.87 8.00 4.13
N ARG A 15 -7.59 7.92 5.44
CA ARG A 15 -8.27 8.76 6.44
C ARG A 15 -8.12 10.25 6.14
N LYS A 16 -6.93 10.69 5.71
CA LYS A 16 -6.69 12.09 5.29
C LYS A 16 -7.48 12.46 4.03
N ALA A 17 -7.54 11.58 3.03
CA ALA A 17 -8.29 11.80 1.80
C ALA A 17 -9.80 11.95 2.06
N THR A 18 -10.34 11.20 3.02
CA THR A 18 -11.76 11.23 3.38
C THR A 18 -12.10 12.26 4.47
N ALA A 19 -11.13 12.80 5.21
CA ALA A 19 -11.38 13.71 6.33
C ALA A 19 -12.13 15.00 5.93
N GLY A 20 -11.90 15.51 4.71
CA GLY A 20 -12.56 16.71 4.19
C GLY A 20 -13.93 16.46 3.55
N ARG A 21 -14.34 15.20 3.34
CA ARG A 21 -15.66 14.81 2.79
C ARG A 21 -16.20 13.62 3.58
N ARG A 22 -17.03 13.91 4.58
CA ARG A 22 -17.65 12.87 5.42
C ARG A 22 -18.83 12.14 4.75
N VAL A 23 -19.43 12.75 3.73
CA VAL A 23 -20.56 12.19 2.99
C VAL A 23 -20.20 12.12 1.52
N PHE A 24 -20.36 10.94 0.95
CA PHE A 24 -20.16 10.68 -0.48
C PHE A 24 -21.53 10.43 -1.12
N PRO A 25 -21.87 11.08 -2.26
CA PRO A 25 -23.17 10.90 -2.90
C PRO A 25 -23.43 9.48 -3.40
N THR A 26 -22.38 8.75 -3.79
CA THR A 26 -22.45 7.36 -4.27
C THR A 26 -21.22 6.57 -3.83
N GLU A 27 -21.34 5.24 -3.79
CA GLU A 27 -20.19 4.35 -3.55
C GLU A 27 -19.08 4.56 -4.58
N GLU A 28 -19.43 4.75 -5.85
CA GLU A 28 -18.46 5.01 -6.92
C GLU A 28 -17.66 6.30 -6.68
N SER A 29 -18.28 7.34 -6.12
CA SER A 29 -17.59 8.59 -5.79
C SER A 29 -16.58 8.42 -4.64
N LEU A 30 -16.89 7.56 -3.67
CA LEU A 30 -15.96 7.17 -2.61
C LEU A 30 -14.81 6.34 -3.20
N LEU A 31 -15.12 5.36 -4.03
CA LEU A 31 -14.12 4.50 -4.66
C LEU A 31 -13.14 5.31 -5.51
N LYS A 32 -13.63 6.26 -6.32
CA LYS A 32 -12.78 7.18 -7.10
C LYS A 32 -11.86 8.01 -6.20
N CYS A 33 -12.36 8.50 -5.06
CA CYS A 33 -11.55 9.26 -4.11
C CYS A 33 -10.41 8.40 -3.52
N LEU A 34 -10.71 7.18 -3.10
CA LEU A 34 -9.71 6.24 -2.58
C LEU A 34 -8.71 5.82 -3.67
N TYR A 35 -9.18 5.58 -4.89
CA TYR A 35 -8.34 5.25 -6.05
C TYR A 35 -7.33 6.36 -6.33
N MET A 36 -7.76 7.62 -6.37
CA MET A 36 -6.85 8.77 -6.55
C MET A 36 -5.80 8.84 -5.43
N ALA A 37 -6.20 8.60 -4.17
CA ALA A 37 -5.26 8.54 -3.05
C ALA A 37 -4.27 7.37 -3.16
N ALA A 38 -4.70 6.22 -3.68
CA ALA A 38 -3.85 5.07 -3.95
C ALA A 38 -2.83 5.35 -5.06
N MET A 39 -3.26 5.99 -6.16
CA MET A 39 -2.34 6.41 -7.24
C MET A 39 -1.25 7.37 -6.73
N GLU A 40 -1.60 8.30 -5.84
CA GLU A 40 -0.60 9.17 -5.21
C GLU A 40 0.40 8.41 -4.34
N LEU A 41 -0.05 7.39 -3.62
CA LEU A 41 0.82 6.52 -2.81
C LEU A 41 1.77 5.72 -3.70
N GLU A 42 1.24 5.08 -4.74
CA GLU A 42 2.01 4.31 -5.71
C GLU A 42 3.12 5.16 -6.33
N ARG A 43 2.82 6.40 -6.72
CA ARG A 43 3.82 7.34 -7.26
C ARG A 43 4.96 7.64 -6.29
N LYS A 44 4.76 7.48 -4.98
CA LYS A 44 5.78 7.66 -3.94
C LYS A 44 6.54 6.38 -3.62
N TRP A 45 5.95 5.21 -3.86
CA TRP A 45 6.55 3.89 -3.61
C TRP A 45 7.55 3.48 -4.69
N ARG A 46 8.58 4.30 -4.92
CA ARG A 46 9.67 3.98 -5.86
C ARG A 46 10.92 3.44 -5.20
N ARG A 47 10.97 3.47 -3.86
CA ARG A 47 12.15 3.04 -3.12
C ARG A 47 12.24 1.52 -3.16
N PRO A 48 13.42 0.95 -3.49
CA PRO A 48 13.60 -0.49 -3.43
C PRO A 48 13.47 -0.98 -1.99
N ILE A 49 12.98 -2.21 -1.83
CA ILE A 49 12.92 -2.88 -0.54
C ILE A 49 14.36 -3.14 -0.09
N LYS A 50 14.66 -2.74 1.15
CA LYS A 50 15.99 -2.96 1.73
C LYS A 50 16.27 -4.46 1.81
N ASP A 51 17.48 -4.86 1.44
CA ASP A 51 17.97 -6.24 1.50
C ASP A 51 17.16 -7.26 0.67
N TRP A 52 16.41 -6.79 -0.35
CA TRP A 52 15.56 -7.65 -1.18
C TRP A 52 16.26 -8.88 -1.78
N PRO A 53 17.52 -8.82 -2.31
CA PRO A 53 18.17 -10.01 -2.85
C PRO A 53 18.35 -11.15 -1.83
N SER A 54 18.66 -10.80 -0.58
CA SER A 54 18.82 -11.79 0.50
C SER A 54 17.48 -12.41 0.88
N ILE A 55 16.43 -11.58 0.97
CA ILE A 55 15.06 -12.03 1.24
C ILE A 55 14.58 -12.95 0.12
N TYR A 56 14.80 -12.58 -1.13
CA TYR A 56 14.42 -13.37 -2.30
C TYR A 56 15.11 -14.73 -2.31
N ALA A 57 16.42 -14.80 -2.06
CA ALA A 57 17.13 -16.08 -1.97
C ALA A 57 16.57 -17.00 -0.87
N GLN A 58 16.23 -16.45 0.30
CA GLN A 58 15.58 -17.23 1.37
C GLN A 58 14.20 -17.72 0.96
N LEU A 59 13.40 -16.87 0.31
CA LEU A 59 12.08 -17.24 -0.19
C LEU A 59 12.18 -18.34 -1.26
N SER A 60 13.13 -18.25 -2.20
CA SER A 60 13.33 -19.27 -3.24
C SER A 60 13.67 -20.64 -2.63
N ILE A 61 14.46 -20.71 -1.56
CA ILE A 61 14.76 -21.97 -0.86
C ILE A 61 13.54 -22.50 -0.09
N LEU A 62 12.77 -21.61 0.56
CA LEU A 62 11.59 -22.02 1.32
C LEU A 62 10.43 -22.47 0.43
N PHE A 63 10.40 -22.02 -0.82
CA PHE A 63 9.31 -22.24 -1.76
C PHE A 63 9.83 -22.70 -3.14
N GLU A 64 10.73 -23.69 -3.16
CA GLU A 64 11.55 -24.17 -4.30
C GLU A 64 10.84 -24.41 -5.65
N ASP A 65 9.51 -24.48 -5.71
CA ASP A 65 8.73 -24.69 -6.94
C ASP A 65 7.56 -23.70 -7.14
N ARG A 66 7.51 -22.60 -6.37
CA ARG A 66 6.40 -21.63 -6.42
C ARG A 66 6.79 -20.21 -6.80
N LEU A 67 8.08 -19.89 -6.76
CA LEU A 67 8.62 -18.54 -6.97
C LEU A 67 9.50 -18.43 -8.20
#